data_AF-A0A1V5JT37-F1
#
_entry.id   AF-A0A1V5JT37-F1
#
_cell.length_a   1.000
_cell.length_b   1.000
_cell.length_c   1.000
_cell.angle_alpha   90.00
_cell.angle_beta   90.00
_cell.angle_gamma   90.00
#
_symmetry.space_group_name_H-M   'P 1'
#
loop_
_entity.id
_entity.type
_entity.pdbx_description
1 polymer ?
#
loop_
_entity_poly.entity_id
_entity_poly.type
_entity_poly.pdbx_seq_one_letter_code
_entity_poly.pdbx_strand_id
1 'polypeptide(L)'
;MSEKRRPLGGNGERLVTGGEGDAPLRQEEKNMTMTTPRELVESRPKILNASAMNDLLEKTRLVSRALQNRRNPSHPDYQRLARLLCDLSAANVYLINREGKVLGYSWVSQYDCFTMARLLDEGRMPEDYLERLNQIHESVLNHDDHGMCAYADQPCTYSNKHVLYVPIYGGAERLGTLILARFGQPFDTRDLVLAEYLATVVGLEILHERTRSIEERSRERLVVQMAMRALSYSEVESVRHIVRELGAPEGVVVASRVADRVGVTRSVIVNALRKLESAGIIESRSLGMKGTFIRISSALFLEELGVGEGGSF
;
A
#
# COMPACT_ATOMS: atom_id res chain seq x y z
N MET A 1 -7.90 60.43 -63.68
CA MET A 1 -7.27 60.06 -64.98
C MET A 1 -7.71 58.64 -65.31
N SER A 2 -8.17 58.47 -66.55
CA SER A 2 -8.60 57.25 -67.25
C SER A 2 -9.87 56.56 -66.73
N GLU A 3 -11.03 56.67 -67.38
CA GLU A 3 -11.44 56.07 -68.69
C GLU A 3 -11.32 54.53 -68.66
N LYS A 4 -12.29 53.70 -69.09
CA LYS A 4 -13.33 53.84 -70.11
C LYS A 4 -14.22 52.57 -70.09
N ARG A 5 -15.54 52.73 -70.34
CA ARG A 5 -16.41 52.03 -71.34
C ARG A 5 -16.33 50.48 -71.45
N ARG A 6 -17.40 49.69 -71.60
CA ARG A 6 -18.80 49.89 -72.07
C ARG A 6 -19.62 48.57 -71.82
N PRO A 7 -20.97 48.60 -71.95
CA PRO A 7 -21.92 47.52 -71.63
C PRO A 7 -22.51 46.83 -72.89
N LEU A 8 -23.60 46.06 -72.70
CA LEU A 8 -24.64 45.52 -73.63
C LEU A 8 -24.66 43.97 -73.65
N GLY A 9 -25.78 43.25 -73.53
CA GLY A 9 -27.21 43.54 -73.38
C GLY A 9 -27.87 42.32 -72.69
N GLY A 10 -29.16 42.23 -72.38
CA GLY A 10 -30.35 42.94 -72.83
C GLY A 10 -31.48 41.90 -72.90
N ASN A 11 -32.63 42.26 -72.33
CA ASN A 11 -33.96 41.62 -72.41
C ASN A 11 -34.24 40.50 -71.38
N GLY A 12 -35.31 40.54 -70.60
CA GLY A 12 -36.42 41.47 -70.55
C GLY A 12 -37.40 41.13 -69.40
N GLU A 13 -38.14 42.17 -68.99
CA GLU A 13 -39.51 42.16 -68.43
C GLU A 13 -39.72 41.46 -67.06
N ARG A 14 -39.86 42.22 -65.95
CA ARG A 14 -41.13 42.76 -65.33
C ARG A 14 -42.22 41.69 -65.24
N LEU A 15 -42.84 41.37 -64.10
CA LEU A 15 -43.49 42.20 -63.05
C LEU A 15 -43.32 41.50 -61.66
N VAL A 16 -42.99 42.17 -60.54
CA VAL A 16 -43.85 42.96 -59.60
C VAL A 16 -44.95 42.05 -58.99
N THR A 17 -45.00 41.72 -57.69
CA THR A 17 -45.03 42.49 -56.42
C THR A 17 -44.50 41.59 -55.27
N GLY A 18 -43.74 42.06 -54.27
CA GLY A 18 -44.18 42.97 -53.21
C GLY A 18 -44.64 42.18 -51.97
N GLY A 19 -43.89 42.28 -50.85
CA GLY A 19 -44.30 41.71 -49.56
C GLY A 19 -43.13 41.41 -48.63
N GLU A 20 -42.62 42.46 -47.95
CA GLU A 20 -41.81 42.32 -46.73
C GLU A 20 -42.61 41.55 -45.66
N GLY A 21 -41.94 40.63 -45.00
CA GLY A 21 -42.48 39.86 -43.89
C GLY A 21 -41.34 39.22 -43.12
N ASP A 22 -40.77 39.98 -42.19
CA ASP A 22 -39.93 39.47 -41.11
C ASP A 22 -40.56 38.22 -40.50
N ALA A 23 -39.87 37.08 -40.61
CA ALA A 23 -40.19 35.88 -39.85
C ALA A 23 -38.96 35.53 -39.00
N PRO A 24 -39.08 35.48 -37.66
CA PRO A 24 -37.94 35.26 -36.79
C PRO A 24 -37.46 33.82 -36.96
N LEU A 25 -36.14 33.68 -37.07
CA LEU A 25 -35.43 32.41 -36.92
C LEU A 25 -35.86 31.78 -35.58
N ARG A 26 -36.84 30.85 -35.63
CA ARG A 26 -37.13 29.95 -34.52
C ARG A 26 -35.87 29.10 -34.33
N GLN A 27 -35.05 29.48 -33.35
CA GLN A 27 -34.16 28.53 -32.70
C GLN A 27 -35.06 27.49 -32.05
N GLU A 28 -35.28 26.38 -32.76
CA GLU A 28 -35.69 25.15 -32.11
C GLU A 28 -34.53 24.76 -31.17
N GLU A 29 -34.62 25.17 -29.91
CA GLU A 29 -33.92 24.48 -28.82
C GLU A 29 -34.45 23.05 -28.82
N LYS A 30 -33.81 22.20 -29.65
CA LYS A 30 -33.91 20.76 -29.53
C LYS A 30 -33.44 20.46 -28.11
N ASN A 31 -34.41 20.24 -27.24
CA ASN A 31 -34.19 19.73 -25.90
C ASN A 31 -33.58 18.31 -26.07
N MET A 32 -32.26 18.26 -26.24
CA MET A 32 -31.49 17.04 -26.42
C MET A 32 -31.52 16.31 -25.08
N THR A 33 -32.57 15.52 -24.89
CA THR A 33 -32.62 14.54 -23.82
C THR A 33 -31.51 13.53 -24.12
N MET A 34 -30.40 13.66 -23.37
CA MET A 34 -29.26 12.75 -23.41
C MET A 34 -29.71 11.38 -22.90
N THR A 35 -30.35 10.60 -23.77
CA THR A 35 -30.79 9.24 -23.48
C THR A 35 -29.77 8.26 -24.05
N THR A 36 -29.40 7.25 -23.26
CA THR A 36 -28.50 6.20 -23.71
C THR A 36 -29.14 5.44 -24.88
N PRO A 37 -28.43 5.25 -26.00
CA PRO A 37 -28.94 4.47 -27.13
C PRO A 37 -29.46 3.10 -26.69
N ARG A 38 -30.66 2.73 -27.13
CA ARG A 38 -31.33 1.46 -26.72
C ARG A 38 -30.48 0.23 -27.02
N GLU A 39 -29.80 0.22 -28.16
CA GLU A 39 -28.90 -0.86 -28.59
C GLU A 39 -27.75 -1.11 -27.58
N LEU A 40 -27.25 -0.05 -26.93
CA LEU A 40 -26.22 -0.17 -25.89
C LEU A 40 -26.77 -0.71 -24.57
N VAL A 41 -28.07 -0.53 -24.30
CA VAL A 41 -28.71 -1.05 -23.09
C VAL A 41 -29.10 -2.51 -23.30
N GLU A 42 -29.61 -2.86 -24.48
CA GLU A 42 -30.07 -4.21 -24.84
C GLU A 42 -28.92 -5.19 -25.06
N SER A 43 -27.73 -4.71 -25.46
CA SER A 43 -26.52 -5.53 -25.58
C SER A 43 -25.92 -5.97 -24.24
N ARG A 44 -26.38 -5.38 -23.11
CA ARG A 44 -25.90 -5.78 -21.78
C ARG A 44 -26.49 -7.12 -21.38
N PRO A 45 -25.68 -8.07 -20.86
CA PRO A 45 -26.19 -9.30 -20.29
C PRO A 45 -27.23 -9.02 -19.19
N LYS A 46 -28.38 -9.69 -19.26
CA LYS A 46 -29.43 -9.56 -18.25
C LYS A 46 -28.99 -10.27 -16.96
N ILE A 47 -29.20 -9.63 -15.82
CA ILE A 47 -28.97 -10.25 -14.52
C ILE A 47 -30.12 -11.23 -14.26
N LEU A 48 -29.82 -12.52 -14.29
CA LEU A 48 -30.81 -13.59 -14.09
C LEU A 48 -31.25 -13.70 -12.62
N ASN A 49 -30.36 -13.40 -11.67
CA ASN A 49 -30.66 -13.41 -10.23
C ASN A 49 -30.24 -12.07 -9.60
N ALA A 50 -31.17 -11.12 -9.59
CA ALA A 50 -30.93 -9.79 -9.04
C ALA A 50 -30.62 -9.80 -7.53
N SER A 51 -31.23 -10.72 -6.77
CA SER A 51 -31.01 -10.85 -5.33
C SER A 51 -29.56 -11.27 -5.03
N ALA A 52 -29.05 -12.30 -5.72
CA ALA A 52 -27.67 -12.75 -5.54
C ALA A 52 -26.64 -11.68 -5.96
N MET A 53 -26.94 -10.89 -7.00
CA MET A 53 -26.06 -9.79 -7.41
C MET A 53 -26.08 -8.63 -6.42
N ASN A 54 -27.23 -8.32 -5.83
CA ASN A 54 -27.34 -7.32 -4.77
C ASN A 54 -26.59 -7.74 -3.50
N ASP A 55 -26.64 -9.04 -3.12
CA ASP A 55 -25.83 -9.57 -2.02
C ASP A 55 -24.33 -9.34 -2.26
N LEU A 56 -23.83 -9.71 -3.45
CA LEU A 56 -22.42 -9.48 -3.81
C LEU A 56 -22.06 -7.97 -3.77
N LEU A 57 -22.95 -7.10 -4.25
CA LEU A 57 -22.74 -5.65 -4.18
C LEU A 57 -22.67 -5.14 -2.73
N GLU A 58 -23.52 -5.63 -1.83
CA GLU A 58 -23.45 -5.27 -0.41
C GLU A 58 -22.16 -5.78 0.25
N LYS A 59 -21.73 -6.99 -0.07
CA LYS A 59 -20.45 -7.55 0.41
C LYS A 59 -19.26 -6.73 -0.07
N THR A 60 -19.22 -6.34 -1.33
CA THR A 60 -18.15 -5.47 -1.86
C THR A 60 -18.15 -4.09 -1.19
N ARG A 61 -19.31 -3.49 -0.94
CA ARG A 61 -19.45 -2.23 -0.17
C ARG A 61 -19.00 -2.36 1.28
N LEU A 62 -19.23 -3.50 1.93
CA LEU A 62 -18.73 -3.77 3.28
C LEU A 62 -17.19 -3.79 3.30
N VAL A 63 -16.57 -4.46 2.33
CA VAL A 63 -15.11 -4.43 2.13
C VAL A 63 -14.62 -3.00 1.92
N SER A 64 -15.22 -2.23 1.00
CA SER A 64 -14.83 -0.84 0.76
C SER A 64 -14.92 0.03 2.02
N ARG A 65 -15.99 -0.10 2.80
CA ARG A 65 -16.16 0.66 4.06
C ARG A 65 -15.12 0.27 5.11
N ALA A 66 -14.77 -1.01 5.21
CA ALA A 66 -13.74 -1.46 6.15
C ALA A 66 -12.36 -0.88 5.81
N LEU A 67 -12.06 -0.70 4.52
CA LEU A 67 -10.83 -0.06 4.04
C LEU A 67 -10.81 1.45 4.24
N GLN A 68 -11.96 2.12 4.12
CA GLN A 68 -12.05 3.57 4.33
C GLN A 68 -11.97 3.93 5.81
N ASN A 69 -12.58 3.11 6.68
CA ASN A 69 -12.66 3.34 8.12
C ASN A 69 -11.42 2.77 8.86
N ARG A 70 -10.22 3.12 8.40
CA ARG A 70 -8.96 2.71 9.04
C ARG A 70 -8.68 3.53 10.30
N ARG A 71 -8.33 2.84 11.38
CA ARG A 71 -7.92 3.48 12.65
C ARG A 71 -6.51 4.04 12.57
N ASN A 72 -5.61 3.36 11.86
CA ASN A 72 -4.24 3.80 11.65
C ASN A 72 -3.96 3.86 10.13
N PRO A 73 -3.77 5.05 9.56
CA PRO A 73 -3.42 5.19 8.15
C PRO A 73 -2.03 4.61 7.81
N SER A 74 -1.18 4.37 8.82
CA SER A 74 0.23 4.03 8.63
C SER A 74 0.54 2.56 8.47
N HIS A 75 -0.33 1.65 8.93
CA HIS A 75 -0.13 0.22 8.74
C HIS A 75 -1.40 -0.46 8.26
N PRO A 76 -1.30 -1.37 7.28
CA PRO A 76 -2.42 -2.18 6.84
C PRO A 76 -2.85 -3.16 7.94
N ASP A 77 -4.14 -3.17 8.26
CA ASP A 77 -4.73 -4.10 9.23
C ASP A 77 -5.17 -5.39 8.51
N TYR A 78 -4.18 -6.21 8.14
CA TYR A 78 -4.40 -7.49 7.45
C TYR A 78 -5.30 -8.43 8.25
N GLN A 79 -5.19 -8.41 9.59
CA GLN A 79 -5.99 -9.25 10.46
C GLN A 79 -7.48 -8.88 10.38
N ARG A 80 -7.82 -7.59 10.41
CA ARG A 80 -9.20 -7.14 10.22
C ARG A 80 -9.76 -7.51 8.85
N LEU A 81 -8.95 -7.43 7.80
CA LEU A 81 -9.36 -7.84 6.45
C LEU A 81 -9.61 -9.34 6.37
N ALA A 82 -8.74 -10.15 6.96
CA ALA A 82 -8.91 -11.60 7.02
C ALA A 82 -10.20 -12.00 7.76
N ARG A 83 -10.51 -11.33 8.88
CA ARG A 83 -11.76 -11.54 9.63
C ARG A 83 -12.99 -11.17 8.82
N LEU A 84 -12.97 -10.00 8.19
CA LEU A 84 -14.08 -9.57 7.34
C LEU A 84 -14.34 -10.57 6.21
N LEU A 85 -13.31 -11.04 5.53
CA LEU A 85 -13.48 -12.02 4.46
C LEU A 85 -13.99 -13.37 4.98
N CYS A 86 -13.50 -13.79 6.15
CA CYS A 86 -13.97 -15.01 6.81
C CYS A 86 -15.48 -14.96 7.04
N ASP A 87 -15.99 -13.84 7.53
CA ASP A 87 -17.43 -13.63 7.75
C ASP A 87 -18.22 -13.58 6.43
N LEU A 88 -17.71 -12.86 5.41
CA LEU A 88 -18.41 -12.67 4.13
C LEU A 88 -18.45 -13.92 3.25
N SER A 89 -17.41 -14.76 3.33
CA SER A 89 -17.25 -15.98 2.52
C SER A 89 -17.54 -17.28 3.28
N ALA A 90 -17.86 -17.19 4.58
CA ALA A 90 -18.08 -18.33 5.48
C ALA A 90 -16.97 -19.39 5.35
N ALA A 91 -15.72 -18.93 5.31
CA ALA A 91 -14.54 -19.73 5.02
C ALA A 91 -13.36 -19.31 5.88
N ASN A 92 -12.45 -20.24 6.18
CA ASN A 92 -11.16 -19.90 6.76
C ASN A 92 -10.35 -19.10 5.75
N VAL A 93 -9.68 -18.05 6.20
CA VAL A 93 -8.94 -17.10 5.37
C VAL A 93 -7.50 -17.02 5.84
N TYR A 94 -6.56 -17.05 4.89
CA TYR A 94 -5.14 -16.86 5.13
C TYR A 94 -4.56 -15.89 4.12
N LEU A 95 -3.89 -14.86 4.61
CA LEU A 95 -3.11 -13.92 3.81
C LEU A 95 -1.63 -14.23 4.03
N ILE A 96 -0.96 -14.66 2.98
CA ILE A 96 0.45 -15.09 3.03
C ILE A 96 1.23 -14.23 2.05
N ASN A 97 2.35 -13.67 2.48
CA ASN A 97 3.22 -12.92 1.59
C ASN A 97 4.08 -13.87 0.71
N ARG A 98 4.82 -13.31 -0.23
CA ARG A 98 5.67 -14.09 -1.15
C ARG A 98 6.72 -14.95 -0.42
N GLU A 99 7.20 -14.50 0.74
CA GLU A 99 8.20 -15.20 1.57
C GLU A 99 7.60 -16.19 2.57
N GLY A 100 6.29 -16.47 2.49
CA GLY A 100 5.60 -17.44 3.33
C GLY A 100 5.21 -16.96 4.72
N LYS A 101 5.45 -15.69 5.06
CA LYS A 101 4.98 -15.08 6.31
C LYS A 101 3.46 -14.90 6.26
N VAL A 102 2.79 -15.32 7.33
CA VAL A 102 1.36 -15.08 7.51
C VAL A 102 1.15 -13.62 7.92
N LEU A 103 0.50 -12.84 7.06
CA LEU A 103 0.17 -11.43 7.30
C LEU A 103 -1.08 -11.29 8.18
N GLY A 104 -2.04 -12.18 7.99
CA GLY A 104 -3.29 -12.22 8.75
C GLY A 104 -4.09 -13.46 8.42
N TYR A 105 -4.91 -13.90 9.36
CA TYR A 105 -5.77 -15.06 9.17
C TYR A 105 -7.06 -14.95 9.97
N SER A 106 -8.06 -15.74 9.62
CA SER A 106 -9.27 -15.88 10.41
C SER A 106 -9.91 -17.23 10.16
N TRP A 107 -10.54 -17.77 11.21
CA TRP A 107 -11.21 -19.06 11.17
C TRP A 107 -12.69 -18.92 11.45
N VAL A 108 -13.48 -19.74 10.78
CA VAL A 108 -14.83 -20.08 11.20
C VAL A 108 -14.69 -21.05 12.38
N SER A 109 -15.37 -20.77 13.49
CA SER A 109 -15.23 -21.51 14.77
C SER A 109 -15.49 -23.02 14.67
N GLN A 110 -16.13 -23.47 13.61
CA GLN A 110 -16.49 -24.87 13.36
C GLN A 110 -15.39 -25.65 12.63
N TYR A 111 -14.34 -24.97 12.16
CA TYR A 111 -13.27 -25.54 11.35
C TYR A 111 -11.96 -25.51 12.14
N ASP A 112 -11.66 -26.62 12.82
CA ASP A 112 -10.38 -26.79 13.52
C ASP A 112 -9.45 -27.70 12.71
N CYS A 113 -8.20 -27.30 12.54
CA CYS A 113 -7.17 -28.13 11.92
C CYS A 113 -5.87 -27.97 12.69
N PHE A 114 -5.52 -28.99 13.46
CA PHE A 114 -4.33 -28.98 14.33
C PHE A 114 -3.03 -28.67 13.57
N THR A 115 -2.88 -29.21 12.35
CA THR A 115 -1.69 -28.95 11.52
C THR A 115 -1.58 -27.47 11.17
N MET A 116 -2.70 -26.83 10.81
CA MET A 116 -2.71 -25.41 10.50
C MET A 116 -2.51 -24.56 11.76
N ALA A 117 -3.11 -24.93 12.90
CA ALA A 117 -2.90 -24.22 14.15
C ALA A 117 -1.40 -24.11 14.51
N ARG A 118 -0.66 -25.21 14.41
CA ARG A 118 0.78 -25.23 14.65
C ARG A 118 1.55 -24.32 13.68
N LEU A 119 1.20 -24.34 12.39
CA LEU A 119 1.86 -23.49 11.39
C LEU A 119 1.59 -21.99 11.60
N LEU A 120 0.40 -21.65 12.10
CA LEU A 120 0.07 -20.27 12.46
C LEU A 120 0.82 -19.81 13.72
N ASP A 121 1.07 -20.69 14.68
CA ASP A 121 1.91 -20.38 15.86
C ASP A 121 3.36 -20.10 15.45
N GLU A 122 3.89 -20.84 14.46
CA GLU A 122 5.21 -20.58 13.86
C GLU A 122 5.21 -19.30 12.98
N GLY A 123 4.05 -18.87 12.51
CA GLY A 123 3.86 -17.65 11.71
C GLY A 123 4.37 -17.74 10.26
N ARG A 124 4.77 -18.92 9.80
CA ARG A 124 5.30 -19.16 8.45
C ARG A 124 4.79 -20.47 7.85
N MET A 125 4.63 -20.46 6.53
CA MET A 125 4.24 -21.65 5.77
C MET A 125 5.46 -22.52 5.41
N PRO A 126 5.29 -23.85 5.26
CA PRO A 126 6.36 -24.74 4.80
C PRO A 126 6.90 -24.34 3.42
N GLU A 127 8.20 -24.48 3.20
CA GLU A 127 8.88 -24.05 1.96
C GLU A 127 8.32 -24.76 0.73
N ASP A 128 8.18 -26.08 0.76
CA ASP A 128 7.64 -26.86 -0.37
C ASP A 128 6.22 -26.44 -0.76
N TYR A 129 5.40 -26.09 0.23
CA TYR A 129 4.04 -25.58 -0.01
C TYR A 129 4.08 -24.17 -0.59
N LEU A 130 4.96 -23.31 -0.07
CA LEU A 130 5.14 -21.96 -0.56
C LEU A 130 5.63 -21.92 -2.01
N GLU A 131 6.55 -22.81 -2.40
CA GLU A 131 7.03 -22.91 -3.79
C GLU A 131 5.88 -23.25 -4.75
N ARG A 132 5.06 -24.25 -4.39
CA ARG A 132 3.87 -24.62 -5.18
C ARG A 132 2.87 -23.48 -5.27
N LEU A 133 2.57 -22.82 -4.15
CA LEU A 133 1.71 -21.64 -4.15
C LEU A 133 2.26 -20.56 -5.07
N ASN A 134 3.58 -20.35 -5.05
CA ASN A 134 4.23 -19.31 -5.83
C ASN A 134 4.19 -19.52 -7.35
N GLN A 135 3.97 -20.74 -7.80
CA GLN A 135 3.78 -21.10 -9.21
C GLN A 135 2.32 -20.86 -9.69
N ILE A 136 1.38 -20.63 -8.78
CA ILE A 136 -0.01 -20.32 -9.13
C ILE A 136 -0.09 -18.86 -9.58
N HIS A 137 -0.29 -18.66 -10.88
CA HIS A 137 -0.36 -17.35 -11.52
C HIS A 137 -1.77 -16.80 -11.71
N GLU A 138 -2.78 -17.67 -11.75
CA GLU A 138 -4.20 -17.34 -11.89
C GLU A 138 -5.00 -17.95 -10.72
N SER A 139 -6.17 -17.40 -10.45
CA SER A 139 -7.01 -17.89 -9.36
C SER A 139 -7.49 -19.32 -9.62
N VAL A 140 -7.35 -20.20 -8.62
CA VAL A 140 -7.77 -21.60 -8.71
C VAL A 140 -8.98 -21.80 -7.80
N LEU A 141 -10.13 -22.08 -8.41
CA LEU A 141 -11.39 -22.32 -7.71
C LEU A 141 -11.56 -23.81 -7.36
N ASN A 142 -11.90 -24.09 -6.10
CA ASN A 142 -12.15 -25.45 -5.60
C ASN A 142 -11.00 -26.43 -5.86
N HIS A 143 -9.77 -26.02 -5.55
CA HIS A 143 -8.63 -26.91 -5.56
C HIS A 143 -8.88 -28.11 -4.63
N ASP A 144 -8.57 -29.30 -5.15
CA ASP A 144 -8.69 -30.58 -4.45
C ASP A 144 -7.31 -31.24 -4.36
N ASP A 145 -6.92 -31.57 -3.13
CA ASP A 145 -5.68 -32.29 -2.80
C ASP A 145 -5.88 -33.82 -2.88
N HIS A 146 -7.01 -34.31 -3.42
CA HIS A 146 -7.35 -35.72 -3.56
C HIS A 146 -7.28 -36.49 -2.22
N GLY A 147 -7.68 -35.82 -1.14
CA GLY A 147 -7.65 -36.36 0.22
C GLY A 147 -6.30 -36.24 0.94
N MET A 148 -5.28 -35.62 0.34
CA MET A 148 -4.01 -35.31 0.99
C MET A 148 -4.06 -34.00 1.78
N CYS A 149 -3.20 -33.87 2.79
CA CYS A 149 -3.04 -32.62 3.52
C CYS A 149 -2.26 -31.61 2.66
N ALA A 150 -2.78 -30.40 2.50
CA ALA A 150 -2.11 -29.34 1.75
C ALA A 150 -0.73 -28.96 2.34
N TYR A 151 -0.56 -29.18 3.65
CA TYR A 151 0.58 -28.66 4.43
C TYR A 151 1.56 -29.76 4.90
N ALA A 152 1.27 -31.02 4.61
CA ALA A 152 2.09 -32.15 5.06
C ALA A 152 1.85 -33.37 4.14
N ASP A 153 2.85 -34.22 3.99
CA ASP A 153 2.75 -35.45 3.20
C ASP A 153 2.00 -36.57 3.94
N GLN A 154 0.77 -36.30 4.33
CA GLN A 154 -0.12 -37.25 5.03
C GLN A 154 -1.57 -37.08 4.57
N PRO A 155 -2.43 -38.11 4.71
CA PRO A 155 -3.86 -37.98 4.46
C PRO A 155 -4.49 -36.87 5.31
N CYS A 156 -5.39 -36.10 4.72
CA CYS A 156 -6.12 -35.07 5.47
C CYS A 156 -7.27 -35.71 6.25
N THR A 157 -7.43 -35.32 7.50
CA THR A 157 -8.58 -35.72 8.34
C THR A 157 -9.92 -35.28 7.73
N TYR A 158 -9.89 -34.26 6.87
CA TYR A 158 -11.07 -33.65 6.27
C TYR A 158 -11.09 -33.87 4.76
N SER A 159 -11.94 -34.80 4.30
CA SER A 159 -12.00 -35.24 2.91
C SER A 159 -12.88 -34.39 1.98
N ASN A 160 -13.72 -33.50 2.53
CA ASN A 160 -14.60 -32.61 1.76
C ASN A 160 -14.18 -31.15 1.91
N LYS A 161 -12.90 -30.88 1.64
CA LYS A 161 -12.27 -29.56 1.73
C LYS A 161 -12.27 -28.93 0.33
N HIS A 162 -12.78 -27.71 0.24
CA HIS A 162 -12.65 -26.88 -0.94
C HIS A 162 -11.72 -25.73 -0.64
N VAL A 163 -10.73 -25.52 -1.51
CA VAL A 163 -9.76 -24.44 -1.37
C VAL A 163 -9.85 -23.51 -2.58
N LEU A 164 -9.78 -22.21 -2.32
CA LEU A 164 -9.68 -21.18 -3.34
C LEU A 164 -8.34 -20.47 -3.14
N TYR A 165 -7.49 -20.54 -4.17
CA TYR A 165 -6.23 -19.81 -4.23
C TYR A 165 -6.38 -18.59 -5.11
N VAL A 166 -6.03 -17.42 -4.58
CA VAL A 166 -6.05 -16.16 -5.31
C VAL A 166 -4.68 -15.50 -5.19
N PRO A 167 -3.88 -15.44 -6.27
CA PRO A 167 -2.62 -14.72 -6.27
C PRO A 167 -2.84 -13.22 -5.99
N ILE A 168 -1.99 -12.64 -5.15
CA ILE A 168 -2.01 -11.21 -4.84
C ILE A 168 -0.94 -10.53 -5.69
N TYR A 169 -1.35 -9.64 -6.58
CA TYR A 169 -0.46 -8.84 -7.41
C TYR A 169 -0.54 -7.35 -7.04
N GLY A 170 0.57 -6.65 -7.24
CA GLY A 170 0.61 -5.19 -7.22
C GLY A 170 1.78 -4.68 -8.04
N GLY A 171 1.54 -3.68 -8.89
CA GLY A 171 2.60 -3.09 -9.73
C GLY A 171 3.27 -4.10 -10.68
N ALA A 172 2.51 -5.09 -11.18
CA ALA A 172 3.00 -6.25 -11.94
C ALA A 172 3.96 -7.19 -11.19
N GLU A 173 4.12 -7.03 -9.87
CA GLU A 173 4.86 -7.94 -9.00
C GLU A 173 3.88 -8.86 -8.24
N ARG A 174 4.27 -10.12 -8.03
CA ARG A 174 3.55 -11.04 -7.16
C ARG A 174 3.93 -10.78 -5.70
N LEU A 175 2.96 -10.38 -4.90
CA LEU A 175 3.16 -9.94 -3.51
C LEU A 175 2.82 -11.04 -2.49
N GLY A 176 2.00 -12.01 -2.87
CA GLY A 176 1.58 -13.08 -1.98
C GLY A 176 0.45 -13.93 -2.54
N THR A 177 -0.23 -14.65 -1.66
CA THR A 177 -1.38 -15.49 -1.98
C THR A 177 -2.47 -15.31 -0.90
N LEU A 178 -3.71 -15.12 -1.35
CA LEU A 178 -4.90 -15.21 -0.53
C LEU A 178 -5.45 -16.64 -0.66
N ILE A 179 -5.67 -17.29 0.48
CA ILE A 179 -6.20 -18.65 0.55
C ILE A 179 -7.53 -18.62 1.29
N LEU A 180 -8.58 -19.17 0.69
CA LEU A 180 -9.83 -19.46 1.37
C LEU A 180 -10.02 -20.98 1.42
N ALA A 181 -10.44 -21.49 2.57
CA ALA A 181 -10.75 -22.90 2.75
C ALA A 181 -12.08 -23.07 3.47
N ARG A 182 -12.98 -23.88 2.90
CA ARG A 182 -14.23 -24.25 3.55
C ARG A 182 -14.52 -25.73 3.34
N PHE A 183 -15.39 -26.28 4.18
CA PHE A 183 -15.75 -27.69 4.15
C PHE A 183 -17.20 -27.87 3.75
N GLY A 184 -17.53 -28.97 3.08
CA GLY A 184 -18.92 -29.33 2.77
C GLY A 184 -19.50 -28.67 1.53
N GLN A 185 -19.19 -27.39 1.28
CA GLN A 185 -19.76 -26.61 0.18
C GLN A 185 -18.67 -26.07 -0.75
N PRO A 186 -18.74 -26.28 -2.08
CA PRO A 186 -17.75 -25.77 -3.04
C PRO A 186 -17.95 -24.27 -3.28
N PHE A 187 -16.86 -23.51 -3.40
CA PHE A 187 -16.84 -22.10 -3.81
C PHE A 187 -17.49 -21.89 -5.17
N ASP A 188 -18.20 -20.78 -5.32
CA ASP A 188 -18.78 -20.37 -6.60
C ASP A 188 -18.12 -19.11 -7.15
N THR A 189 -18.57 -18.64 -8.32
CA THR A 189 -18.02 -17.45 -8.96
C THR A 189 -18.18 -16.18 -8.12
N ARG A 190 -19.20 -16.08 -7.25
CA ARG A 190 -19.38 -14.90 -6.39
C ARG A 190 -18.30 -14.86 -5.32
N ASP A 191 -17.96 -16.01 -4.75
CA ASP A 191 -16.85 -16.15 -3.81
C ASP A 191 -15.53 -15.76 -4.48
N LEU A 192 -15.30 -16.22 -5.72
CA LEU A 192 -14.12 -15.88 -6.52
C LEU A 192 -14.01 -14.37 -6.78
N VAL A 193 -15.10 -13.74 -7.25
CA VAL A 193 -15.12 -12.29 -7.52
C VAL A 193 -14.82 -11.49 -6.26
N LEU A 194 -15.38 -11.88 -5.12
CA LEU A 194 -15.12 -11.22 -3.84
C LEU A 194 -13.65 -11.40 -3.41
N ALA A 195 -13.10 -12.60 -3.57
CA ALA A 195 -11.72 -12.91 -3.21
C ALA A 195 -10.71 -12.17 -4.10
N GLU A 196 -10.93 -12.09 -5.42
CA GLU A 196 -10.07 -11.34 -6.35
C GLU A 196 -10.13 -9.83 -6.12
N TYR A 197 -11.32 -9.29 -5.85
CA TYR A 197 -11.48 -7.90 -5.45
C TYR A 197 -10.67 -7.60 -4.18
N LEU A 198 -10.74 -8.48 -3.18
CA LEU A 198 -9.96 -8.31 -1.95
C LEU A 198 -8.46 -8.50 -2.18
N ALA A 199 -8.04 -9.48 -2.98
CA ALA A 199 -6.63 -9.69 -3.31
C ALA A 199 -6.04 -8.43 -3.95
N THR A 200 -6.78 -7.79 -4.86
CA THR A 200 -6.39 -6.51 -5.47
C THR A 200 -6.24 -5.41 -4.42
N VAL A 201 -7.22 -5.29 -3.52
CA VAL A 201 -7.17 -4.34 -2.40
C VAL A 201 -5.96 -4.58 -1.50
N VAL A 202 -5.70 -5.84 -1.11
CA VAL A 202 -4.56 -6.20 -0.25
C VAL A 202 -3.25 -5.90 -0.97
N GLY A 203 -3.17 -6.13 -2.28
CA GLY A 203 -2.03 -5.75 -3.10
C GLY A 203 -1.74 -4.25 -3.06
N LEU A 204 -2.77 -3.41 -3.19
CA LEU A 204 -2.64 -1.95 -3.05
C LEU A 204 -2.12 -1.56 -1.66
N GLU A 205 -2.57 -2.23 -0.62
CA GLU A 205 -2.13 -1.97 0.76
C GLU A 205 -0.69 -2.35 1.03
N ILE A 206 -0.24 -3.49 0.51
CA ILE A 206 1.17 -3.88 0.57
C ILE A 206 2.05 -2.84 -0.15
N LEU A 207 1.63 -2.37 -1.33
CA LEU A 207 2.38 -1.34 -2.08
C LEU A 207 2.41 0.00 -1.34
N HIS A 208 1.28 0.39 -0.73
CA HIS A 208 1.18 1.61 0.05
C HIS A 208 2.10 1.57 1.27
N GLU A 209 2.13 0.45 2.00
CA GLU A 209 3.05 0.24 3.13
C GLU A 209 4.52 0.30 2.68
N ARG A 210 4.88 -0.39 1.59
CA ARG A 210 6.23 -0.34 1.01
C ARG A 210 6.63 1.08 0.64
N THR A 211 5.74 1.83 -0.01
CA THR A 211 5.99 3.22 -0.43
C THR A 211 6.25 4.12 0.78
N ARG A 212 5.40 4.03 1.82
CA ARG A 212 5.61 4.77 3.06
C ARG A 212 6.90 4.41 3.77
N SER A 213 7.25 3.13 3.84
CA SER A 213 8.52 2.70 4.43
C SER A 213 9.72 3.30 3.70
N ILE A 214 9.64 3.39 2.36
CA ILE A 214 10.66 4.06 1.55
C ILE A 214 10.69 5.58 1.83
N GLU A 215 9.54 6.24 1.89
CA GLU A 215 9.43 7.66 2.20
C GLU A 215 9.99 7.99 3.60
N GLU A 216 9.64 7.19 4.61
CA GLU A 216 10.12 7.34 5.99
C GLU A 216 11.63 7.18 6.06
N ARG A 217 12.19 6.14 5.44
CA ARG A 217 13.65 5.93 5.36
C ARG A 217 14.35 7.05 4.61
N SER A 218 13.75 7.54 3.52
CA SER A 218 14.31 8.65 2.74
C SER A 218 14.29 9.95 3.53
N ARG A 219 13.21 10.20 4.28
CA ARG A 219 13.09 11.34 5.20
C ARG A 219 14.11 11.25 6.32
N GLU A 220 14.30 10.09 6.94
CA GLU A 220 15.30 9.89 7.99
C GLU A 220 16.70 10.19 7.47
N ARG A 221 17.07 9.63 6.29
CA ARG A 221 18.34 9.95 5.62
C ARG A 221 18.50 11.44 5.35
N LEU A 222 17.45 12.12 4.88
CA LEU A 222 17.50 13.56 4.62
C LEU A 222 17.75 14.36 5.90
N VAL A 223 17.07 14.02 7.00
CA VAL A 223 17.28 14.66 8.31
C VAL A 223 18.72 14.49 8.78
N VAL A 224 19.25 13.26 8.69
CA VAL A 224 20.66 12.96 9.03
C VAL A 224 21.62 13.79 8.18
N GLN A 225 21.44 13.82 6.85
CA GLN A 225 22.29 14.60 5.95
C GLN A 225 22.23 16.11 6.23
N MET A 226 21.05 16.64 6.52
CA MET A 226 20.88 18.06 6.86
C MET A 226 21.61 18.40 8.17
N ALA A 227 21.50 17.55 9.19
CA ALA A 227 22.20 17.75 10.44
C ALA A 227 23.72 17.67 10.27
N MET A 228 24.22 16.70 9.50
CA MET A 228 25.64 16.60 9.16
C MET A 228 26.16 17.86 8.47
N ARG A 229 25.39 18.42 7.53
CA ARG A 229 25.74 19.69 6.85
C ARG A 229 25.68 20.93 7.76
N ALA A 230 24.90 20.87 8.84
CA ALA A 230 24.83 21.96 9.82
C ALA A 230 26.03 21.98 10.78
N LEU A 231 26.76 20.87 10.88
CA LEU A 231 28.00 20.77 11.65
C LEU A 231 29.19 21.27 10.81
N SER A 232 30.05 22.07 11.44
CA SER A 232 31.37 22.39 10.93
C SER A 232 32.32 21.20 11.05
N TYR A 233 33.43 21.23 10.32
CA TYR A 233 34.43 20.16 10.35
C TYR A 233 34.88 19.79 11.77
N SER A 234 35.21 20.78 12.60
CA SER A 234 35.61 20.55 14.00
C SER A 234 34.48 20.01 14.88
N GLU A 235 33.22 20.36 14.59
CA GLU A 235 32.06 19.81 15.28
C GLU A 235 31.83 18.35 14.90
N VAL A 236 31.94 17.99 13.61
CA VAL A 236 31.83 16.60 13.14
C VAL A 236 32.90 15.72 13.81
N GLU A 237 34.16 16.17 13.84
CA GLU A 237 35.24 15.39 14.47
C GLU A 237 35.04 15.26 15.98
N SER A 238 34.56 16.32 16.64
CA SER A 238 34.20 16.28 18.06
C SER A 238 33.11 15.24 18.33
N VAL A 239 32.06 15.21 17.51
CA VAL A 239 30.95 14.25 17.65
C VAL A 239 31.43 12.82 17.40
N ARG A 240 32.26 12.59 16.38
CA ARG A 240 32.85 11.27 16.10
C ARG A 240 33.62 10.75 17.32
N HIS A 241 34.41 11.60 17.97
CA HIS A 241 35.11 11.24 19.20
C HIS A 241 34.16 10.93 20.36
N ILE A 242 33.08 11.71 20.52
CA ILE A 242 32.04 11.47 21.52
C ILE A 242 31.40 10.09 21.33
N VAL A 243 30.98 9.77 20.10
CA VAL A 243 30.34 8.48 19.78
C VAL A 243 31.27 7.30 20.05
N ARG A 244 32.54 7.41 19.64
CA ARG A 244 33.56 6.37 19.91
C ARG A 244 33.81 6.17 21.41
N GLU A 245 33.78 7.25 22.19
CA GLU A 245 33.97 7.20 23.63
C GLU A 245 32.76 6.64 24.39
N LEU A 246 31.55 6.83 23.83
CA LEU A 246 30.34 6.21 24.36
C LEU A 246 30.36 4.69 24.18
N GLY A 247 30.76 4.20 22.99
CA GLY A 247 30.80 2.77 22.67
C GLY A 247 29.44 2.06 22.73
N ALA A 248 28.35 2.81 22.87
CA ALA A 248 26.99 2.36 23.07
C ALA A 248 26.02 3.43 22.52
N PRO A 249 24.74 3.08 22.22
CA PRO A 249 23.75 4.04 21.71
C PRO A 249 23.37 5.12 22.72
N GLU A 250 23.69 4.95 24.00
CA GLU A 250 23.45 5.92 25.07
C GLU A 250 24.56 5.92 26.13
N GLY A 251 24.75 7.05 26.80
CA GLY A 251 25.71 7.18 27.89
C GLY A 251 25.97 8.61 28.32
N VAL A 252 26.95 8.80 29.21
CA VAL A 252 27.27 10.11 29.79
C VAL A 252 28.57 10.67 29.21
N VAL A 253 28.51 11.90 28.73
CA VAL A 253 29.64 12.59 28.10
C VAL A 253 30.02 13.82 28.90
N VAL A 254 31.33 13.97 29.15
CA VAL A 254 31.89 15.15 29.83
C VAL A 254 32.57 16.03 28.79
N ALA A 255 31.93 17.14 28.43
CA ALA A 255 32.37 18.00 27.33
C ALA A 255 33.80 18.57 27.50
N SER A 256 34.25 18.82 28.73
CA SER A 256 35.64 19.27 28.97
C SER A 256 36.66 18.18 28.62
N ARG A 257 36.42 16.93 29.02
CA ARG A 257 37.31 15.80 28.72
C ARG A 257 37.46 15.56 27.22
N VAL A 258 36.36 15.71 26.48
CA VAL A 258 36.37 15.59 25.01
C VAL A 258 37.08 16.78 24.37
N ALA A 259 36.84 18.01 24.87
CA ALA A 259 37.50 19.23 24.38
C ALA A 259 39.03 19.12 24.45
N ASP A 260 39.54 18.68 25.61
CA ASP A 260 40.97 18.54 25.86
C ASP A 260 41.61 17.47 24.94
N ARG A 261 40.88 16.40 24.62
CA ARG A 261 41.37 15.30 23.77
C ARG A 261 41.37 15.66 22.28
N VAL A 262 40.33 16.36 21.81
CA VAL A 262 40.18 16.75 20.39
C VAL A 262 40.95 18.04 20.09
N GLY A 263 41.33 18.82 21.12
CA GLY A 263 42.05 20.08 20.95
C GLY A 263 41.14 21.23 20.50
N VAL A 264 39.88 21.24 20.96
CA VAL A 264 38.88 22.27 20.64
C VAL A 264 38.32 22.91 21.92
N THR A 265 37.65 24.05 21.80
CA THR A 265 36.97 24.65 22.95
C THR A 265 35.69 23.88 23.31
N ARG A 266 35.32 23.87 24.60
CA ARG A 266 34.07 23.27 25.08
C ARG A 266 32.83 23.76 24.32
N SER A 267 32.83 25.01 23.85
CA SER A 267 31.71 25.57 23.08
C SER A 267 31.48 24.87 21.74
N VAL A 268 32.53 24.33 21.09
CA VAL A 268 32.39 23.55 19.84
C VAL A 268 31.55 22.30 20.10
N ILE A 269 31.86 21.56 21.17
CA ILE A 269 31.12 20.35 21.56
C ILE A 269 29.68 20.67 21.93
N VAL A 270 29.47 21.68 22.78
CA VAL A 270 28.12 22.07 23.21
C VAL A 270 27.28 22.51 22.02
N ASN A 271 27.85 23.24 21.06
CA ASN A 271 27.15 23.65 19.85
C ASN A 271 26.82 22.46 18.94
N ALA A 272 27.75 21.52 18.77
CA ALA A 272 27.51 20.31 18.00
C ALA A 272 26.33 19.49 18.57
N LEU A 273 26.35 19.25 19.89
CA LEU A 273 25.27 18.53 20.59
C LEU A 273 23.94 19.27 20.46
N ARG A 274 23.92 20.59 20.63
CA ARG A 274 22.71 21.41 20.47
C ARG A 274 22.13 21.34 19.06
N LYS A 275 22.97 21.34 18.02
CA LYS A 275 22.55 21.20 16.61
C LYS A 275 21.93 19.83 16.34
N LEU A 276 22.53 18.76 16.87
CA LEU A 276 22.02 17.40 16.73
C LEU A 276 20.71 17.18 17.50
N GLU A 277 20.59 17.75 18.70
CA GLU A 277 19.36 17.73 19.49
C GLU A 277 18.24 18.50 18.78
N SER A 278 18.55 19.66 18.21
CA SER A 278 17.60 20.44 17.40
C SER A 278 17.12 19.70 16.15
N ALA A 279 17.93 18.79 15.60
CA ALA A 279 17.57 17.94 14.47
C ALA A 279 16.85 16.64 14.89
N GLY A 280 16.70 16.36 16.19
CA GLY A 280 16.08 15.13 16.71
C GLY A 280 16.95 13.88 16.57
N ILE A 281 18.24 14.03 16.27
CA ILE A 281 19.20 12.90 16.11
C ILE A 281 19.71 12.40 17.45
N ILE A 282 19.75 13.29 18.45
CA ILE A 282 20.08 12.93 19.83
C ILE A 282 19.06 13.49 20.79
N GLU A 283 18.90 12.81 21.91
CA GLU A 283 18.26 13.33 23.11
C GLU A 283 19.35 13.65 24.13
N SER A 284 19.29 14.82 24.76
CA SER A 284 20.26 15.23 25.76
C SER A 284 19.60 15.54 27.11
N ARG A 285 20.26 15.16 28.20
CA ARG A 285 19.85 15.51 29.56
C ARG A 285 21.07 15.91 30.39
N SER A 286 21.07 17.15 30.87
CA SER A 286 22.15 17.65 31.75
C SER A 286 22.14 16.91 33.10
N LEU A 287 23.31 16.43 33.53
CA LEU A 287 23.55 15.86 34.85
C LEU A 287 24.42 16.80 35.72
N GLY A 288 24.48 18.09 35.36
CA GLY A 288 25.30 19.08 36.02
C GLY A 288 26.80 18.77 35.89
N MET A 289 27.50 18.71 37.02
CA MET A 289 28.97 18.47 37.04
C MET A 289 29.37 17.07 36.56
N LYS A 290 28.44 16.11 36.55
CA LYS A 290 28.71 14.73 36.10
C LYS A 290 28.77 14.59 34.58
N GLY A 291 28.36 15.62 33.83
CA GLY A 291 28.30 15.62 32.37
C GLY A 291 26.88 15.70 31.83
N THR A 292 26.71 15.29 30.58
CA THR A 292 25.43 15.26 29.87
C THR A 292 25.15 13.83 29.44
N PHE A 293 23.99 13.30 29.82
CA PHE A 293 23.50 12.05 29.26
C PHE A 293 23.03 12.31 27.82
N ILE A 294 23.46 11.46 26.90
CA ILE A 294 23.11 11.54 25.49
C ILE A 294 22.60 10.17 25.05
N ARG A 295 21.51 10.15 24.30
CA ARG A 295 21.00 8.98 23.59
C ARG A 295 20.88 9.29 22.11
N ILE A 296 21.42 8.42 21.27
CA ILE A 296 21.40 8.56 19.81
C ILE A 296 20.17 7.82 19.30
N SER A 297 19.31 8.53 18.55
CA SER A 297 18.02 8.00 18.08
C SER A 297 18.09 7.36 16.69
N SER A 298 19.09 7.72 15.87
CA SER A 298 19.22 7.24 14.49
C SER A 298 20.50 6.43 14.26
N ALA A 299 20.34 5.18 13.81
CA ALA A 299 21.46 4.33 13.41
C ALA A 299 22.15 4.84 12.14
N LEU A 300 21.39 5.41 11.20
CA LEU A 300 21.91 6.01 9.97
C LEU A 300 22.93 7.12 10.25
N PHE A 301 22.76 7.85 11.35
CA PHE A 301 23.73 8.88 11.77
C PHE A 301 25.09 8.28 12.15
N LEU A 302 25.11 7.11 12.81
CA LEU A 302 26.34 6.41 13.19
C LEU A 302 27.09 5.87 11.96
N GLU A 303 26.33 5.40 10.97
CA GLU A 303 26.85 5.00 9.66
C GLU A 303 27.50 6.20 8.93
N GLU A 304 26.78 7.32 8.81
CA GLU A 304 27.29 8.55 8.16
C GLU A 304 28.51 9.15 8.87
N LEU A 305 28.66 8.95 10.18
CA LEU A 305 29.86 9.36 10.93
C LEU A 305 31.09 8.47 10.67
N GLY A 306 30.90 7.31 10.05
CA GLY A 306 31.95 6.30 9.82
C GLY A 306 32.32 5.53 11.09
N VAL A 307 31.35 5.30 11.99
CA VAL A 307 31.55 4.54 13.24
C VAL A 307 30.80 3.19 13.22
N GLY A 308 30.09 2.89 12.12
CA GLY A 308 29.19 1.73 11.97
C GLY A 308 29.80 0.38 11.58
N GLU A 309 31.11 0.28 11.29
CA GLU A 309 31.75 -1.01 10.97
C GLU A 309 32.61 -1.49 12.15
N GLY A 310 32.06 -2.33 13.04
CA GLY A 310 32.89 -3.06 14.01
C GLY A 310 32.26 -3.50 15.32
N GLY A 311 31.03 -3.08 15.64
CA GLY A 311 30.32 -3.54 16.84
C GLY A 311 28.91 -3.94 16.47
N SER A 312 28.56 -5.20 16.70
CA SER A 312 27.18 -5.64 16.76
C SER A 312 26.36 -4.67 17.62
N PHE A 313 25.42 -3.96 17.00
CA PHE A 313 24.30 -3.36 17.71
C PHE A 313 23.34 -4.45 18.18
#